data_AF-A0A5E4GFN7-F1
#
_entry.id   AF-A0A5E4GFN7-F1
#
_cell.length_a   1.000
_cell.length_b   1.000
_cell.length_c   1.000
_cell.angle_alpha   90.00
_cell.angle_beta   90.00
_cell.angle_gamma   90.00
#
_symmetry.space_group_name_H-M   'P 1'
#
loop_
_entity.id
_entity.type
_entity.pdbx_description
1 polymer ?
#
loop_
_entity_poly.entity_id
_entity_poly.type
_entity_poly.pdbx_seq_one_letter_code
_entity_poly.pdbx_strand_id
1 'polypeptide(L)'
;LVAVAKGNADIATFFTSCNSLVNIVGASLLKFIIEDGSTDNLGEANRSLREIQSFEFVFHLFFMRSILGATNDLSQALQRKDQDIENAMTLVKVCKDQLQHMRENAFEALLDQVSSFCAKHDILVPNMDDAYVAQWRSHRRAPIITHLHHYRVDIFIQIIEWQLAELNRRFSE
;
A
#
# COMPACT_ATOMS: atom_id res chain seq x y z
N LEU A 1 -13.36 -6.14 -4.60
CA LEU A 1 -11.98 -6.64 -4.70
C LEU A 1 -11.68 -7.87 -3.84
N VAL A 2 -12.46 -8.20 -2.81
CA VAL A 2 -12.36 -9.50 -2.10
C VAL A 2 -12.75 -10.68 -3.00
N ALA A 3 -13.64 -10.48 -3.98
CA ALA A 3 -13.93 -11.48 -5.02
C ALA A 3 -12.82 -11.58 -6.10
N VAL A 4 -11.94 -10.58 -6.20
CA VAL A 4 -10.79 -10.56 -7.14
C VAL A 4 -9.67 -11.51 -6.67
N ALA A 5 -9.69 -11.91 -5.40
CA ALA A 5 -8.70 -12.79 -4.79
C ALA A 5 -8.75 -14.26 -5.25
N LYS A 6 -9.74 -14.69 -6.05
CA LYS A 6 -9.86 -16.11 -6.46
C LYS A 6 -9.18 -16.49 -7.78
N GLY A 7 -8.70 -15.52 -8.57
CA GLY A 7 -8.28 -15.79 -9.95
C GLY A 7 -6.88 -15.33 -10.36
N ASN A 8 -6.18 -14.50 -9.57
CA ASN A 8 -4.83 -14.06 -9.87
C ASN A 8 -3.91 -14.44 -8.72
N ALA A 9 -3.04 -15.43 -8.93
CA ALA A 9 -2.10 -15.90 -7.93
C ALA A 9 -1.27 -14.74 -7.35
N ASP A 10 -0.90 -13.74 -8.15
CA ASP A 10 -0.08 -12.62 -7.67
C ASP A 10 -0.84 -11.58 -6.84
N ILE A 11 -2.10 -11.29 -7.15
CA ILE A 11 -2.91 -10.30 -6.42
C ILE A 11 -3.54 -10.91 -5.17
N ALA A 12 -3.96 -12.17 -5.24
CA ALA A 12 -4.42 -12.92 -4.07
C ALA A 12 -3.28 -13.14 -3.08
N THR A 13 -2.08 -13.45 -3.58
CA THR A 13 -0.86 -13.50 -2.76
C THR A 13 -0.50 -12.11 -2.26
N PHE A 14 -0.64 -11.04 -3.05
CA PHE A 14 -0.41 -9.68 -2.58
C PHE A 14 -1.33 -9.32 -1.41
N PHE A 15 -2.66 -9.47 -1.54
CA PHE A 15 -3.59 -9.16 -0.44
C PHE A 15 -3.45 -10.13 0.74
N THR A 16 -3.17 -11.41 0.50
CA THR A 16 -2.92 -12.39 1.56
C THR A 16 -1.61 -12.10 2.29
N SER A 17 -0.56 -11.70 1.56
CA SER A 17 0.72 -11.27 2.11
C SER A 17 0.60 -9.94 2.82
N CYS A 18 -0.17 -8.97 2.32
CA CYS A 18 -0.43 -7.71 3.01
C CYS A 18 -1.27 -7.92 4.27
N ASN A 19 -2.30 -8.76 4.23
CA ASN A 19 -3.12 -9.07 5.39
C ASN A 19 -2.35 -9.93 6.40
N SER A 20 -1.52 -10.87 5.93
CA SER A 20 -0.59 -11.63 6.77
C SER A 20 0.49 -10.74 7.34
N LEU A 21 1.03 -9.77 6.61
CA LEU A 21 2.00 -8.79 7.10
C LEU A 21 1.37 -7.86 8.12
N VAL A 22 0.14 -7.36 7.90
CA VAL A 22 -0.57 -6.54 8.90
C VAL A 22 -0.88 -7.37 10.14
N ASN A 23 -1.29 -8.63 9.99
CA ASN A 23 -1.54 -9.53 11.12
C ASN A 23 -0.25 -9.98 11.81
N ILE A 24 0.85 -10.22 11.08
CA ILE A 24 2.17 -10.59 11.62
C ILE A 24 2.79 -9.37 12.28
N VAL A 25 2.71 -8.17 11.70
CA VAL A 25 3.21 -6.94 12.32
C VAL A 25 2.37 -6.61 13.55
N GLY A 26 1.04 -6.72 13.48
CA GLY A 26 0.14 -6.55 14.63
C GLY A 26 0.38 -7.59 15.73
N ALA A 27 0.52 -8.86 15.37
CA ALA A 27 0.79 -9.95 16.31
C ALA A 27 2.23 -9.90 16.85
N SER A 28 3.21 -9.50 16.06
CA SER A 28 4.61 -9.34 16.49
C SER A 28 4.76 -8.13 17.39
N LEU A 29 4.06 -7.02 17.12
CA LEU A 29 4.03 -5.86 18.01
C LEU A 29 3.37 -6.20 19.35
N LEU A 30 2.26 -6.94 19.33
CA LEU A 30 1.59 -7.43 20.55
C LEU A 30 2.44 -8.45 21.30
N LYS A 31 3.09 -9.38 20.59
CA LYS A 31 3.96 -10.40 21.17
C LYS A 31 5.23 -9.79 21.75
N PHE A 32 5.79 -8.77 21.13
CA PHE A 32 6.94 -8.00 21.63
C PHE A 32 6.61 -7.21 22.91
N ILE A 33 5.41 -6.64 23.01
CA ILE A 33 4.93 -6.00 24.24
C ILE A 33 4.70 -7.01 25.38
N ILE A 34 4.34 -8.26 25.04
CA ILE A 34 4.01 -9.32 26.00
C ILE A 34 5.25 -10.14 26.44
N GLU A 35 6.24 -10.32 25.57
CA GLU A 35 7.38 -11.24 25.78
C GLU A 35 8.71 -10.54 26.15
N ASP A 36 8.76 -9.22 26.37
CA ASP A 36 9.99 -8.59 26.85
C ASP A 36 10.33 -9.03 28.27
N GLY A 37 11.15 -10.09 28.30
CA GLY A 37 11.94 -10.59 29.41
C GLY A 37 13.16 -11.40 28.93
N SER A 38 13.53 -11.40 27.64
CA SER A 38 14.73 -12.12 27.16
C SER A 38 15.41 -11.49 25.94
N THR A 39 16.74 -11.35 26.03
CA THR A 39 17.61 -10.47 25.22
C THR A 39 18.24 -11.10 23.98
N ASP A 40 17.98 -12.38 23.68
CA ASP A 40 18.74 -13.11 22.63
C ASP A 40 18.21 -12.90 21.20
N ASN A 41 16.95 -12.49 21.03
CA ASN A 41 16.36 -12.14 19.72
C ASN A 41 16.39 -10.63 19.42
N LEU A 42 17.07 -9.85 20.28
CA LEU A 42 17.08 -8.40 20.24
C LEU A 42 17.64 -7.85 18.91
N GLY A 43 18.61 -8.54 18.30
CA GLY A 43 19.24 -8.09 17.05
C GLY A 43 18.33 -8.18 15.81
N GLU A 44 17.61 -9.28 15.65
CA GLU A 44 16.63 -9.46 14.55
C GLU A 44 15.35 -8.70 14.82
N ALA A 45 14.84 -8.73 16.06
CA ALA A 45 13.68 -7.93 16.46
C ALA A 45 13.93 -6.43 16.29
N ASN A 46 15.12 -5.92 16.64
CA ASN A 46 15.48 -4.53 16.39
C ASN A 46 15.61 -4.20 14.90
N ARG A 47 16.02 -5.16 14.05
CA ARG A 47 16.12 -4.93 12.61
C ARG A 47 14.74 -4.88 11.97
N SER A 48 13.86 -5.83 12.31
CA SER A 48 12.45 -5.81 11.91
C SER A 48 11.71 -4.59 12.46
N LEU A 49 12.00 -4.17 13.70
CA LEU A 49 11.46 -2.94 14.29
C LEU A 49 11.90 -1.70 13.50
N ARG A 50 13.19 -1.61 13.09
CA ARG A 50 13.70 -0.53 12.24
C ARG A 50 13.08 -0.53 10.84
N GLU A 51 12.82 -1.70 10.26
CA GLU A 51 12.14 -1.84 8.96
C GLU A 51 10.67 -1.42 9.04
N ILE A 52 9.97 -1.76 10.13
CA ILE A 52 8.60 -1.32 10.44
C ILE A 52 8.55 0.18 10.78
N GLN A 53 9.64 0.74 11.33
CA GLN A 53 9.81 2.17 11.64
C GLN A 53 10.54 2.92 10.51
N SER A 54 10.24 2.60 9.25
CA SER A 54 10.77 3.33 8.09
C SER A 54 9.68 4.18 7.44
N PHE A 55 10.07 5.32 6.86
CA PHE A 55 9.15 6.15 6.09
C PHE A 55 8.52 5.37 4.93
N GLU A 56 9.31 4.53 4.26
CA GLU A 56 8.85 3.68 3.17
C GLU A 56 7.73 2.75 3.63
N PHE A 57 7.88 2.08 4.78
CA PHE A 57 6.84 1.22 5.34
C PHE A 57 5.55 2.00 5.68
N VAL A 58 5.68 3.15 6.34
CA VAL A 58 4.54 4.01 6.69
C VAL A 58 3.81 4.50 5.42
N PHE A 59 4.56 4.90 4.40
CA PHE A 59 4.01 5.32 3.11
C PHE A 59 3.15 4.21 2.49
N HIS A 60 3.70 2.99 2.40
CA HIS A 60 2.97 1.83 1.88
C HIS A 60 1.71 1.55 2.69
N LEU A 61 1.77 1.63 4.03
CA LEU A 61 0.62 1.38 4.90
C LEU A 61 -0.52 2.38 4.65
N PHE A 62 -0.22 3.69 4.62
CA PHE A 62 -1.21 4.73 4.39
C PHE A 62 -1.78 4.67 2.96
N PHE A 63 -0.93 4.34 1.99
CA PHE A 63 -1.36 4.19 0.61
C PHE A 63 -2.29 2.98 0.44
N MET A 64 -1.94 1.84 1.03
CA MET A 64 -2.81 0.65 1.03
C MET A 64 -4.17 0.95 1.68
N ARG A 65 -4.19 1.69 2.80
CA ARG A 65 -5.44 2.13 3.43
C ARG A 65 -6.30 2.95 2.48
N SER A 66 -5.68 3.85 1.71
CA SER A 66 -6.38 4.70 0.74
C SER A 66 -6.99 3.88 -0.41
N ILE A 67 -6.24 2.93 -0.96
CA ILE A 67 -6.72 1.99 -2.00
C ILE A 67 -7.86 1.12 -1.47
N LEU A 68 -7.73 0.58 -0.26
CA LEU A 68 -8.78 -0.22 0.38
C LEU A 68 -10.05 0.60 0.60
N GLY A 69 -9.91 1.87 1.02
CA GLY A 69 -11.02 2.80 1.16
C GLY A 69 -11.74 3.04 -0.17
N ALA A 70 -10.99 3.38 -1.22
CA ALA A 70 -11.54 3.65 -2.56
C ALA A 70 -12.21 2.43 -3.21
N THR A 71 -11.83 1.21 -2.81
CA THR A 71 -12.35 -0.02 -3.40
C THR A 71 -13.37 -0.74 -2.52
N ASN A 72 -13.65 -0.22 -1.32
CA ASN A 72 -14.44 -0.90 -0.29
C ASN A 72 -15.88 -1.16 -0.76
N ASP A 73 -16.57 -0.14 -1.26
CA ASP A 73 -18.00 -0.25 -1.58
C ASP A 73 -18.24 -1.25 -2.71
N LEU A 74 -17.44 -1.16 -3.78
CA LEU A 74 -17.42 -2.16 -4.84
C LEU A 74 -17.07 -3.55 -4.28
N SER A 75 -16.14 -3.64 -3.34
CA SER A 75 -15.78 -4.91 -2.72
C SER A 75 -16.92 -5.52 -1.93
N GLN A 76 -17.65 -4.73 -1.15
CA GLN A 76 -18.79 -5.20 -0.37
C GLN A 76 -19.94 -5.62 -1.28
N ALA A 77 -20.23 -4.85 -2.33
CA ALA A 77 -21.26 -5.20 -3.29
C ALA A 77 -20.95 -6.52 -4.00
N LEU A 78 -19.73 -6.70 -4.54
CA LEU A 78 -19.35 -7.94 -5.22
C LEU A 78 -19.35 -9.19 -4.33
N GLN A 79 -19.40 -9.04 -3.01
CA GLN A 79 -19.51 -10.15 -2.05
C GLN A 79 -20.97 -10.52 -1.71
N ARG A 80 -21.92 -9.63 -1.98
CA ARG A 80 -23.34 -9.87 -1.75
C ARG A 80 -23.91 -10.81 -2.83
N LYS A 81 -24.78 -11.73 -2.42
CA LYS A 81 -25.38 -12.75 -3.33
C LYS A 81 -26.59 -12.23 -4.10
N ASP A 82 -27.12 -11.07 -3.72
CA ASP A 82 -28.36 -10.46 -4.18
C ASP A 82 -28.13 -9.16 -4.97
N GLN A 83 -26.93 -8.94 -5.50
CA GLN A 83 -26.68 -7.77 -6.35
C GLN A 83 -27.27 -7.94 -7.74
N ASP A 84 -27.96 -6.90 -8.20
CA ASP A 84 -28.26 -6.75 -9.62
C ASP A 84 -27.00 -6.26 -10.38
N ILE A 85 -26.97 -6.56 -11.69
CA ILE A 85 -25.83 -6.25 -12.56
C ILE A 85 -25.70 -4.74 -12.81
N GLU A 86 -26.81 -4.00 -12.86
CA GLU A 86 -26.84 -2.56 -13.14
C GLU A 86 -26.22 -1.74 -11.99
N ASN A 87 -26.56 -2.08 -10.75
CA ASN A 87 -25.99 -1.52 -9.53
C ASN A 87 -24.51 -1.88 -9.39
N ALA A 88 -24.12 -3.11 -9.74
CA ALA A 88 -22.72 -3.53 -9.74
C ALA A 88 -21.87 -2.72 -10.74
N MET A 89 -22.36 -2.50 -11.97
CA MET A 89 -21.66 -1.71 -12.99
C MET A 89 -21.57 -0.23 -12.60
N THR A 90 -22.61 0.32 -11.96
CA THR A 90 -22.57 1.67 -11.39
C THR A 90 -21.46 1.81 -10.34
N LEU A 91 -21.32 0.84 -9.43
CA LEU A 91 -20.26 0.82 -8.42
C LEU A 91 -18.86 0.63 -9.03
N VAL A 92 -18.73 -0.10 -10.13
CA VAL A 92 -17.47 -0.19 -10.89
C VAL A 92 -17.07 1.18 -11.40
N LYS A 93 -18.01 1.94 -11.99
CA LYS A 93 -17.75 3.31 -12.47
C LYS A 93 -17.32 4.24 -11.32
N VAL A 94 -18.07 4.23 -10.21
CA VAL A 94 -17.72 5.03 -9.02
C VAL A 94 -16.32 4.68 -8.51
N CYS A 95 -15.97 3.40 -8.43
CA CYS A 95 -14.64 2.96 -8.01
C CYS A 95 -13.53 3.44 -8.95
N LYS A 96 -13.76 3.38 -10.28
CA LYS A 96 -12.81 3.92 -11.27
C LYS A 96 -12.63 5.42 -11.11
N ASP A 97 -13.72 6.17 -10.94
CA ASP A 97 -13.68 7.63 -10.75
C ASP A 97 -12.93 8.00 -9.46
N GLN A 98 -13.13 7.26 -8.37
CA GLN A 98 -12.40 7.46 -7.12
C GLN A 98 -10.90 7.20 -7.26
N LEU A 99 -10.50 6.10 -7.91
CA LEU A 99 -9.09 5.78 -8.17
C LEU A 99 -8.44 6.83 -9.09
N GLN A 100 -9.15 7.28 -10.12
CA GLN A 100 -8.72 8.34 -11.02
C GLN A 100 -8.49 9.66 -10.28
N HIS A 101 -9.48 10.07 -9.48
CA HIS A 101 -9.37 11.28 -8.66
C HIS A 101 -8.19 11.21 -7.68
N MET A 102 -7.98 10.05 -7.06
CA MET A 102 -6.85 9.81 -6.17
C MET A 102 -5.51 9.97 -6.90
N ARG A 103 -5.38 9.41 -8.11
CA ARG A 103 -4.16 9.52 -8.94
C ARG A 103 -3.78 10.97 -9.21
N GLU A 104 -4.76 11.81 -9.51
CA GLU A 104 -4.56 13.18 -9.94
C GLU A 104 -4.33 14.15 -8.78
N ASN A 105 -4.99 13.92 -7.64
CA ASN A 105 -5.14 14.96 -6.61
C ASN A 105 -4.68 14.56 -5.21
N ALA A 106 -4.54 13.27 -4.91
CA ALA A 106 -4.35 12.83 -3.52
C ALA A 106 -2.90 12.58 -3.09
N PHE A 107 -1.94 12.66 -4.02
CA PHE A 107 -0.54 12.35 -3.69
C PHE A 107 0.03 13.27 -2.61
N GLU A 108 -0.08 14.60 -2.78
CA GLU A 108 0.48 15.56 -1.84
C GLU A 108 -0.16 15.42 -0.44
N ALA A 109 -1.50 15.27 -0.40
CA ALA A 109 -2.21 15.05 0.85
C ALA A 109 -1.81 13.75 1.57
N LEU A 110 -1.56 12.67 0.82
CA LEU A 110 -1.03 11.42 1.37
C LEU A 110 0.39 11.62 1.91
N LEU A 111 1.24 12.30 1.16
CA LEU A 111 2.63 12.57 1.53
C LEU A 111 2.72 13.41 2.81
N ASP A 112 1.88 14.43 2.94
CA ASP A 112 1.77 15.28 4.14
C ASP A 112 1.32 14.47 5.37
N GLN A 113 0.33 13.58 5.20
CA GLN A 113 -0.14 12.71 6.28
C GLN A 113 0.95 11.74 6.76
N VAL A 114 1.65 11.10 5.81
CA VAL A 114 2.76 10.19 6.10
C VAL A 114 3.90 10.93 6.78
N SER A 115 4.30 12.09 6.26
CA SER A 115 5.39 12.90 6.83
C SER A 115 5.05 13.38 8.24
N SER A 116 3.81 13.83 8.46
CA SER A 116 3.32 14.24 9.78
C SER A 116 3.30 13.08 10.78
N PHE A 117 2.86 11.89 10.34
CA PHE A 117 2.90 10.69 11.16
C PHE A 117 4.34 10.33 11.52
N CYS A 118 5.24 10.26 10.53
CA CYS A 118 6.64 9.92 10.75
C CYS A 118 7.32 10.90 11.71
N ALA A 119 7.15 12.21 11.50
CA ALA A 119 7.70 13.24 12.38
C ALA A 119 7.20 13.12 13.83
N LYS A 120 5.92 12.76 14.03
CA LYS A 120 5.34 12.55 15.36
C LYS A 120 5.89 11.31 16.08
N HIS A 121 6.38 10.33 15.32
CA HIS A 121 6.83 9.04 15.83
C HIS A 121 8.35 8.87 15.75
N ASP A 122 9.10 9.97 15.60
CA ASP A 122 10.57 10.00 15.48
C ASP A 122 11.11 9.12 14.35
N ILE A 123 10.32 8.94 13.29
CA ILE A 123 10.72 8.25 12.06
C ILE A 123 11.32 9.28 11.11
N LEU A 124 12.52 9.01 10.61
CA LEU A 124 13.23 9.90 9.69
C LEU A 124 12.43 10.10 8.39
N VAL A 125 12.07 11.35 8.08
CA VAL A 125 11.46 11.74 6.80
C VAL A 125 12.59 12.04 5.80
N PRO A 126 12.68 11.33 4.66
CA PRO A 126 13.69 11.60 3.66
C PRO A 126 13.40 12.92 2.95
N ASN A 127 14.45 13.60 2.50
CA ASN A 127 14.29 14.75 1.61
C ASN A 127 13.82 14.26 0.23
N MET A 128 12.73 14.85 -0.26
CA MET A 128 12.09 14.44 -1.52
C MET A 128 12.95 14.74 -2.76
N ASP A 129 13.87 15.71 -2.66
CA ASP A 129 14.80 16.09 -3.74
C ASP A 129 16.09 15.27 -3.74
N ASP A 130 16.38 14.55 -2.66
CA ASP A 130 17.58 13.72 -2.56
C ASP A 130 17.49 12.48 -3.45
N ALA A 131 18.67 11.98 -3.84
CA ALA A 131 18.81 10.76 -4.60
C ALA A 131 18.26 9.54 -3.84
N TYR A 132 17.30 8.84 -4.44
CA TYR A 132 16.83 7.56 -3.98
C TYR A 132 17.75 6.45 -4.48
N VAL A 133 18.40 5.74 -3.55
CA VAL A 133 19.23 4.58 -3.84
C VAL A 133 18.46 3.31 -3.49
N ALA A 134 17.92 2.65 -4.50
CA ALA A 134 17.25 1.36 -4.33
C ALA A 134 18.28 0.33 -3.83
N GLN A 135 18.08 -0.19 -2.61
CA GLN A 135 18.97 -1.19 -1.98
C GLN A 135 19.13 -2.48 -2.81
N TRP A 136 18.24 -2.72 -3.78
CA TRP A 136 18.14 -3.97 -4.55
C TRP A 136 18.54 -3.88 -6.03
N ARG A 137 18.93 -2.70 -6.56
CA ARG A 137 19.32 -2.57 -7.98
C ARG A 137 20.84 -2.52 -8.15
N SER A 138 21.34 -3.22 -9.17
CA SER A 138 22.73 -3.16 -9.63
C SER A 138 23.15 -1.70 -9.88
N HIS A 139 24.13 -1.23 -9.09
CA HIS A 139 24.55 0.18 -9.01
C HIS A 139 25.24 0.72 -10.27
N ARG A 140 25.48 -0.09 -11.31
CA ARG A 140 26.41 0.30 -12.36
C ARG A 140 25.80 1.15 -13.48
N ARG A 141 24.47 1.23 -13.63
CA ARG A 141 23.81 1.94 -14.77
C ARG A 141 22.40 2.49 -14.51
N ALA A 142 21.90 2.48 -13.28
CA ALA A 142 20.55 2.99 -13.02
C ALA A 142 20.58 4.54 -12.97
N PRO A 143 19.61 5.23 -13.59
CA PRO A 143 19.47 6.67 -13.43
C PRO A 143 19.24 7.00 -11.95
N ILE A 144 19.90 8.06 -11.47
CA ILE A 144 19.64 8.60 -10.14
C ILE A 144 18.24 9.20 -10.18
N ILE A 145 17.28 8.56 -9.52
CA ILE A 145 15.93 9.07 -9.35
C ILE A 145 15.82 9.73 -7.96
N THR A 146 14.92 10.69 -7.80
CA THR A 146 14.68 11.32 -6.50
C THR A 146 13.71 10.50 -5.66
N HIS A 147 13.69 10.73 -4.34
CA HIS A 147 12.67 10.17 -3.46
C HIS A 147 11.25 10.52 -3.93
N LEU A 148 11.04 11.76 -4.40
CA LEU A 148 9.75 12.18 -4.95
C LEU A 148 9.33 11.32 -6.15
N HIS A 149 10.26 11.08 -7.09
CA HIS A 149 9.98 10.26 -8.26
C HIS A 149 9.61 8.83 -7.86
N HIS A 150 10.38 8.24 -6.95
CA HIS A 150 10.13 6.90 -6.45
C HIS A 150 8.72 6.76 -5.83
N TYR A 151 8.38 7.63 -4.86
CA TYR A 151 7.07 7.52 -4.20
C TYR A 151 5.90 7.90 -5.11
N ARG A 152 6.04 8.95 -5.93
CA ARG A 152 4.95 9.43 -6.78
C ARG A 152 4.74 8.58 -8.02
N VAL A 153 5.82 8.29 -8.75
CA VAL A 153 5.73 7.66 -10.06
C VAL A 153 5.80 6.14 -9.93
N ASP A 154 6.88 5.62 -9.35
CA ASP A 154 7.13 4.17 -9.31
C ASP A 154 6.14 3.42 -8.41
N ILE A 155 5.63 4.08 -7.36
CA ILE A 155 4.71 3.48 -6.39
C ILE A 155 3.27 3.99 -6.62
N PHE A 156 3.02 5.27 -6.32
CA PHE A 156 1.65 5.79 -6.22
C PHE A 156 0.89 5.74 -7.55
N ILE A 157 1.44 6.34 -8.61
CA ILE A 157 0.80 6.34 -9.94
C ILE A 157 0.74 4.92 -10.50
N GLN A 158 1.87 4.19 -10.50
CA GLN A 158 1.97 2.84 -11.06
C GLN A 158 0.91 1.89 -10.48
N ILE A 159 0.74 1.87 -9.15
CA ILE A 159 -0.22 0.98 -8.49
C ILE A 159 -1.66 1.38 -8.83
N ILE A 160 -1.99 2.68 -8.84
CA ILE A 160 -3.35 3.12 -9.19
C ILE A 160 -3.68 2.78 -10.65
N GLU A 161 -2.74 2.99 -11.57
CA GLU A 161 -2.91 2.62 -12.97
C GLU A 161 -3.11 1.12 -13.15
N TRP A 162 -2.39 0.29 -12.40
CA TRP A 162 -2.63 -1.15 -12.37
C TRP A 162 -4.04 -1.51 -11.89
N GLN A 163 -4.53 -0.87 -10.82
CA GLN A 163 -5.90 -1.11 -10.35
C GLN A 163 -6.94 -0.72 -11.41
N LEU A 164 -6.76 0.45 -12.04
CA LEU A 164 -7.64 0.92 -13.12
C LEU A 164 -7.61 0.01 -14.34
N ALA A 165 -6.43 -0.40 -14.78
CA ALA A 165 -6.26 -1.32 -15.91
C ALA A 165 -6.94 -2.67 -15.63
N GLU A 166 -6.80 -3.21 -14.42
CA GLU A 166 -7.45 -4.47 -14.05
C GLU A 166 -8.98 -4.33 -13.98
N LEU A 167 -9.50 -3.22 -13.46
CA LEU A 167 -10.95 -2.94 -13.49
C LEU A 167 -11.47 -2.82 -14.92
N ASN A 168 -10.74 -2.14 -15.82
CA ASN A 168 -11.11 -2.03 -17.23
C ASN A 168 -11.07 -3.37 -17.95
N ARG A 169 -10.08 -4.21 -17.66
CA ARG A 169 -9.96 -5.54 -18.26
C ARG A 169 -11.07 -6.49 -17.83
N ARG A 170 -11.54 -6.41 -16.57
CA ARG A 170 -12.57 -7.30 -16.02
C ARG A 170 -13.99 -6.84 -16.31
N PHE A 171 -14.20 -5.53 -16.32
CA PHE A 171 -15.50 -4.90 -16.53
C PHE A 171 -15.40 -3.98 -17.74
N SER A 172 -15.11 -4.60 -18.89
CA SER A 172 -15.26 -3.94 -20.18
C SER A 172 -16.75 -3.67 -20.38
N GLU A 173 -17.04 -2.46 -20.86
CA GLU A 173 -18.38 -2.07 -21.29
C GLU A 173 -18.82 -2.88 -22.53
#